data_AF-A0A2D4MMI9-F1
#
_entry.id   AF-A0A2D4MMI9-F1
#
_cell.length_a   1.000
_cell.length_b   1.000
_cell.length_c   1.000
_cell.angle_alpha   90.00
_cell.angle_beta   90.00
_cell.angle_gamma   90.00
#
_symmetry.space_group_name_H-M   'P 1'
#
loop_
_entity.id
_entity.type
_entity.pdbx_description
1 polymer ?
#
loop_
_entity_poly.entity_id
_entity_poly.type
_entity_poly.pdbx_seq_one_letter_code
_entity_poly.pdbx_strand_id
1 'polypeptide(L)'
;LVVIWAAKCAHFSALIASAESCPATLFRVTRSLLKVEEVREPFQGRADEFVQFLSDKIAQIRTDLNSDWAVPAEMPRAGLSQVIWDEFEPVTPEEVDKAVKAMNATTCLLDPCPSWLVSTSR
;
A
#
# COMPACT_ATOMS: atom_id res chain seq x y z
N LEU A 1 -31.17 25.44 1.49
CA LEU A 1 -30.31 24.24 1.31
C LEU A 1 -31.06 23.07 0.69
N VAL A 2 -32.20 22.65 1.26
CA VAL A 2 -33.03 21.53 0.73
C VAL A 2 -33.45 21.74 -0.73
N VAL A 3 -33.93 22.93 -1.10
CA VAL A 3 -34.36 23.24 -2.48
C VAL A 3 -33.20 23.17 -3.48
N ILE A 4 -32.00 23.60 -3.08
CA ILE A 4 -30.80 23.55 -3.92
C ILE A 4 -30.37 22.10 -4.16
N TRP A 5 -30.45 21.26 -3.12
CA TRP A 5 -30.10 19.85 -3.23
C TRP A 5 -31.10 19.09 -4.12
N ALA A 6 -32.40 19.33 -3.93
CA ALA A 6 -33.45 18.77 -4.77
C ALA A 6 -33.29 19.16 -6.25
N ALA A 7 -33.00 20.45 -6.52
CA ALA A 7 -32.74 20.93 -7.88
C ALA A 7 -31.50 20.27 -8.52
N LYS A 8 -30.42 20.10 -7.75
CA LYS A 8 -29.21 19.41 -8.22
C LYS A 8 -29.46 17.93 -8.50
N CYS A 9 -30.16 17.23 -7.59
CA CYS A 9 -30.54 15.83 -7.79
C CYS A 9 -31.39 15.67 -9.05
N ALA A 10 -32.42 16.49 -9.24
CA ALA A 10 -33.28 16.43 -10.43
C ALA A 10 -32.47 16.67 -11.73
N HIS A 11 -31.56 17.64 -11.72
CA HIS A 11 -30.71 17.95 -12.86
C HIS A 11 -29.80 16.79 -13.26
N PHE A 12 -29.06 16.22 -12.30
CA PHE A 12 -28.14 15.12 -12.60
C PHE A 12 -28.85 13.81 -12.92
N SER A 13 -29.99 13.51 -12.29
CA SER A 13 -30.81 12.35 -12.66
C SER A 13 -31.31 12.43 -14.10
N ALA A 14 -31.74 13.61 -14.56
CA ALA A 14 -32.14 13.82 -15.95
C ALA A 14 -30.97 13.64 -16.93
N LEU A 15 -29.78 14.12 -16.58
CA LEU A 15 -28.58 13.95 -17.39
C LEU A 15 -28.13 12.49 -17.49
N ILE A 16 -28.21 11.72 -16.41
CA ILE A 16 -27.88 10.29 -16.41
C ILE A 16 -28.87 9.52 -17.28
N ALA A 17 -30.17 9.79 -17.14
CA ALA A 17 -31.21 9.14 -17.95
C ALA A 17 -31.06 9.45 -19.45
N SER A 18 -30.70 10.68 -19.83
CA SER A 18 -30.50 11.00 -21.26
C SER A 18 -29.19 10.45 -21.84
N ALA A 19 -28.24 10.05 -20.98
CA ALA A 19 -26.94 9.51 -21.37
C ALA A 19 -26.87 7.98 -21.36
N GLU A 20 -27.97 7.28 -21.07
CA GLU A 20 -28.00 5.82 -20.87
C GLU A 20 -27.38 5.02 -22.03
N SER A 21 -27.58 5.47 -23.27
CA SER A 21 -27.03 4.83 -24.47
C SER A 21 -25.66 5.37 -24.90
N CYS A 22 -25.06 6.30 -24.15
CA CYS A 22 -23.79 6.93 -24.48
C CYS A 22 -22.82 6.87 -23.28
N PRO A 23 -22.04 5.78 -23.17
CA PRO A 23 -21.13 5.56 -22.04
C PRO A 23 -20.19 6.75 -21.79
N ALA A 24 -19.66 7.39 -22.84
CA ALA A 24 -18.77 8.54 -22.71
C ALA A 24 -19.42 9.74 -22.01
N THR A 25 -20.70 10.02 -22.30
CA THR A 25 -21.44 11.09 -21.63
C THR A 25 -21.72 10.72 -20.17
N LEU A 26 -22.07 9.46 -19.90
CA LEU A 26 -22.32 8.96 -18.55
C LEU A 26 -21.07 9.11 -17.67
N PHE A 27 -19.89 8.72 -18.16
CA PHE A 27 -18.61 8.90 -17.45
C PHE A 27 -18.31 10.37 -17.12
N ARG A 28 -18.60 11.30 -18.04
CA ARG A 28 -18.41 12.74 -17.81
C ARG A 28 -19.32 13.26 -16.70
N VAL A 29 -20.61 12.89 -16.73
CA VAL A 29 -21.59 13.28 -15.72
C VAL A 29 -21.22 12.74 -14.34
N THR A 30 -20.82 11.46 -14.25
CA THR A 30 -20.35 10.85 -13.00
C THR A 30 -19.09 11.53 -12.47
N ARG A 31 -18.12 11.88 -13.34
CA ARG A 31 -16.92 12.62 -12.93
C ARG A 31 -17.25 14.00 -12.35
N SER A 32 -18.18 14.73 -12.96
CA SER A 32 -18.64 16.04 -12.45
C SER A 32 -19.36 15.93 -11.10
N LEU A 33 -20.09 14.85 -10.85
CA LEU A 33 -20.75 14.58 -9.56
C LEU A 33 -19.76 14.24 -8.46
N LEU A 34 -18.76 13.43 -8.77
CA LEU A 34 -17.82 12.92 -7.78
C LEU A 34 -16.87 13.98 -7.23
N LYS A 35 -16.86 15.22 -7.79
CA LYS A 35 -15.85 16.24 -7.49
C LYS A 35 -14.52 15.56 -7.18
N VAL A 36 -14.02 14.81 -8.16
CA VAL A 36 -12.58 14.71 -8.26
C VAL A 36 -12.19 16.11 -8.72
N GLU A 37 -12.15 17.03 -7.74
CA GLU A 37 -11.15 18.08 -7.74
C GLU A 37 -9.94 17.39 -8.26
N GLU A 38 -9.55 17.74 -9.50
CA GLU A 38 -8.36 17.17 -10.08
C GLU A 38 -7.37 17.21 -8.95
N VAL A 39 -7.02 16.02 -8.43
CA VAL A 39 -5.72 15.86 -7.82
C VAL A 39 -4.90 16.39 -8.96
N ARG A 40 -4.47 17.66 -8.86
CA ARG A 40 -3.55 18.24 -9.81
C ARG A 40 -2.55 17.13 -9.91
N GLU A 41 -2.51 16.46 -11.06
CA GLU A 41 -1.35 15.68 -11.44
C GLU A 41 -0.22 16.59 -11.00
N PRO A 42 0.56 16.25 -9.94
CA PRO A 42 1.30 17.30 -9.25
C PRO A 42 2.36 17.95 -10.14
N PHE A 43 2.49 17.42 -11.36
CA PHE A 43 3.41 17.74 -12.41
C PHE A 43 2.60 18.02 -13.68
N GLN A 44 2.13 19.25 -13.81
CA GLN A 44 1.65 19.78 -15.09
C GLN A 44 2.84 20.28 -15.94
N GLY A 45 3.96 19.54 -15.92
CA GLY A 45 5.22 20.00 -16.51
C GLY A 45 6.41 19.15 -16.08
N ARG A 46 7.19 18.72 -17.07
CA ARG A 46 8.59 18.23 -17.12
C ARG A 46 9.14 17.40 -15.94
N ALA A 47 9.88 16.35 -16.30
CA ALA A 47 10.57 15.46 -15.35
C ALA A 47 11.43 16.19 -14.31
N ASP A 48 11.96 17.37 -14.63
CA ASP A 48 12.76 18.18 -13.71
C ASP A 48 11.94 18.72 -12.53
N GLU A 49 10.68 19.12 -12.75
CA GLU A 49 9.78 19.59 -11.68
C GLU A 49 9.41 18.42 -10.75
N PHE A 50 9.26 17.22 -11.31
CA PHE A 50 9.04 15.99 -10.55
C PHE A 50 10.23 15.65 -9.65
N VAL A 51 11.44 15.68 -10.21
CA VAL A 51 12.68 15.41 -9.48
C VAL A 51 12.89 16.41 -8.36
N GLN A 52 12.63 17.69 -8.62
CA GLN A 52 12.77 18.74 -7.61
C GLN A 52 11.76 18.52 -6.47
N PHE A 53 10.49 18.30 -6.78
CA PHE A 53 9.46 18.02 -5.78
C PHE A 53 9.78 16.82 -4.91
N LEU A 54 10.24 15.70 -5.50
CA LEU A 54 10.63 14.52 -4.74
C LEU A 54 11.82 14.81 -3.82
N SER A 55 12.81 15.54 -4.32
CA SER A 55 13.98 15.92 -3.53
C SER A 55 13.59 16.78 -2.34
N ASP A 56 12.73 17.77 -2.55
CA ASP A 56 12.23 18.66 -1.49
C ASP A 56 11.41 17.89 -0.45
N LYS A 57 10.57 16.95 -0.90
CA LYS A 57 9.76 16.11 0.00
C LYS A 57 10.61 15.17 0.86
N ILE A 58 11.66 14.58 0.30
CA ILE A 58 12.65 13.77 1.06
C ILE A 58 13.40 14.67 2.05
N ALA A 59 13.78 15.87 1.59
CA ALA A 59 14.24 17.01 2.38
C ALA A 59 13.47 17.18 3.68
N GLN A 60 12.18 17.47 3.50
CA GLN A 60 11.25 17.77 4.57
C GLN A 60 11.07 16.59 5.52
N ILE A 61 10.85 15.37 5.01
CA ILE A 61 10.66 14.19 5.86
C ILE A 61 11.87 13.95 6.76
N ARG A 62 13.09 14.10 6.24
CA ARG A 62 14.32 13.93 7.04
C ARG A 62 14.42 14.98 8.13
N THR A 63 14.07 16.23 7.83
CA THR A 63 14.04 17.32 8.80
C THR A 63 13.00 17.07 9.88
N ASP A 64 11.78 16.69 9.49
CA ASP A 64 10.66 16.41 10.41
C ASP A 64 10.99 15.24 11.35
N LEU A 65 11.56 14.17 10.80
CA LEU A 65 12.03 13.02 11.60
C LEU A 65 13.11 13.44 12.60
N ASN A 66 14.04 14.30 12.19
CA ASN A 66 15.10 14.78 13.06
C ASN A 66 14.60 15.80 14.11
N SER A 67 13.50 16.51 13.86
CA SER A 67 12.91 17.46 14.81
C SER A 67 11.99 16.80 15.83
N ASP A 68 11.26 15.75 15.44
CA ASP A 68 10.38 14.99 16.36
C ASP A 68 11.13 13.92 17.15
N TRP A 69 12.31 13.49 16.68
CA TRP A 69 13.17 12.59 17.43
C TRP A 69 13.98 13.34 18.49
N ALA A 70 13.28 13.91 19.47
CA ALA A 70 13.87 14.01 20.80
C ALA A 70 14.08 12.57 21.27
N VAL A 71 15.30 12.05 21.08
CA VAL A 71 15.74 10.77 21.65
C VAL A 71 15.20 10.73 23.08
N PRO A 72 14.29 9.82 23.44
CA PRO A 72 13.97 9.62 24.85
C PRO A 72 15.31 9.26 25.49
N ALA A 73 15.81 10.16 26.34
CA ALA A 73 16.95 9.89 27.18
C ALA A 73 16.61 8.60 27.93
N GLU A 74 17.32 7.53 27.56
CA GLU A 74 17.21 6.21 28.14
C GLU A 74 15.84 5.53 27.99
N MET A 75 15.47 5.17 26.77
CA MET A 75 14.87 3.84 26.62
C MET A 75 15.97 2.83 27.02
N PRO A 76 15.79 1.99 28.07
CA PRO A 76 16.66 0.84 28.25
C PRO A 76 16.53 0.08 26.95
N ARG A 77 17.60 0.09 26.16
CA ARG A 77 17.70 -0.72 24.94
C ARG A 77 17.34 -2.12 25.41
N ALA A 78 16.11 -2.58 25.12
CA ALA A 78 15.74 -3.97 25.33
C ALA A 78 16.89 -4.72 24.69
N GLY A 79 17.68 -5.39 25.54
CA GLY A 79 19.07 -5.71 25.21
C GLY A 79 19.08 -6.22 23.79
N LEU A 80 19.83 -5.56 22.90
CA LEU A 80 20.19 -6.22 21.66
C LEU A 80 20.95 -7.43 22.14
N SER A 81 20.24 -8.55 22.35
CA SER A 81 20.85 -9.84 22.53
C SER A 81 21.69 -9.95 21.29
N GLN A 82 23.00 -9.74 21.43
CA GLN A 82 23.92 -10.02 20.36
C GLN A 82 23.67 -11.48 20.05
N VAL A 83 22.97 -11.74 18.96
CA VAL A 83 22.76 -13.11 18.50
C VAL A 83 24.15 -13.54 18.08
N ILE A 84 24.78 -14.35 18.93
CA ILE A 84 26.09 -14.91 18.66
C ILE A 84 25.84 -16.04 17.66
N TRP A 85 25.98 -15.72 16.38
CA TRP A 85 25.76 -16.66 15.28
C TRP A 85 26.68 -17.89 15.37
N ASP A 86 27.83 -17.74 16.05
CA ASP A 86 28.80 -18.80 16.28
C ASP A 86 28.36 -19.86 17.32
N GLU A 87 27.27 -19.61 18.06
CA GLU A 87 26.66 -20.61 18.97
C GLU A 87 25.74 -21.60 18.24
N PHE A 88 25.42 -21.34 16.97
CA PHE A 88 24.55 -22.19 16.17
C PHE A 88 25.38 -23.14 15.31
N GLU A 89 25.10 -24.43 15.44
CA GLU A 89 25.66 -25.43 14.55
C GLU A 89 25.00 -25.34 13.16
N PRO A 90 25.77 -25.47 12.06
CA PRO A 90 25.21 -25.50 10.71
C PRO A 90 24.32 -26.73 10.53
N VAL A 91 23.12 -26.51 10.00
CA VAL A 91 22.17 -27.60 9.73
C VAL A 91 22.55 -28.31 8.43
N THR A 92 22.57 -29.64 8.45
CA THR A 92 22.81 -30.46 7.25
C THR A 92 21.58 -30.49 6.34
N PRO A 93 21.75 -30.65 5.01
CA PRO A 93 20.61 -30.80 4.09
C PRO A 93 19.62 -31.90 4.50
N GLU A 94 20.11 -33.00 5.07
CA GLU A 94 19.32 -34.13 5.54
C GLU A 94 18.46 -33.77 6.76
N GLU A 95 18.99 -32.95 7.66
CA GLU A 95 18.23 -32.44 8.81
C GLU A 95 17.16 -31.45 8.39
N VAL A 96 17.44 -30.62 7.37
CA VAL A 96 16.43 -29.73 6.76
C VAL A 96 15.30 -30.55 6.12
N ASP A 97 15.63 -31.56 5.32
CA ASP A 97 14.64 -32.44 4.67
C ASP A 97 13.79 -33.20 5.71
N LYS A 98 14.42 -33.72 6.77
CA LYS A 98 13.74 -34.37 7.88
C LYS A 98 12.78 -33.42 8.61
N ALA A 99 13.21 -32.17 8.87
CA ALA A 99 12.37 -31.16 9.50
C ALA A 99 11.17 -30.79 8.63
N VAL A 100 11.39 -30.52 7.34
CA VAL A 100 10.33 -30.19 6.37
C VAL A 100 9.32 -31.34 6.25
N LYS A 101 9.77 -32.59 6.23
CA LYS A 101 8.89 -33.78 6.21
C LYS A 101 8.11 -33.98 7.50
N ALA A 102 8.65 -33.55 8.64
CA ALA A 102 7.99 -33.64 9.94
C ALA A 102 7.01 -32.49 10.21
N MET A 103 7.07 -31.41 9.42
CA MET A 103 6.11 -30.31 9.51
C MET A 103 4.74 -30.77 9.02
N ASN A 104 3.71 -30.48 9.82
CA ASN A 104 2.34 -30.60 9.34
C ASN A 104 2.14 -29.58 8.21
N ALA A 105 1.40 -29.95 7.16
CA ALA A 105 0.96 -29.03 6.11
C ALA A 105 -0.12 -28.07 6.66
N THR A 106 0.21 -27.30 7.69
CA THR A 106 -0.66 -26.26 8.21
C THR A 106 -0.46 -25.04 7.33
N THR A 107 -1.28 -24.91 6.30
CA THR A 107 -1.41 -23.66 5.57
C THR A 107 -2.08 -22.64 6.48
N CYS A 108 -1.35 -21.63 6.92
CA CYS A 108 -1.99 -20.43 7.44
C CYS A 108 -2.77 -19.79 6.28
N LEU A 109 -3.98 -19.26 6.52
CA LEU A 109 -4.70 -18.51 5.48
C LEU A 109 -3.89 -17.33 4.93
N LEU A 110 -2.94 -16.82 5.72
CA LEU A 110 -2.05 -15.72 5.35
C LEU A 110 -0.69 -16.19 4.79
N ASP A 111 -0.43 -17.49 4.78
CA ASP A 111 0.80 -18.08 4.22
C ASP A 111 0.48 -19.43 3.54
N PRO A 112 -0.13 -19.40 2.34
CA PRO A 112 -0.43 -20.61 1.60
C PRO A 112 0.87 -21.31 1.18
N CYS A 113 0.97 -22.61 1.52
CA CYS A 113 2.12 -23.43 1.15
C CYS A 113 2.34 -23.38 -0.38
N PRO A 114 3.55 -23.07 -0.86
CA PRO A 114 3.84 -22.97 -2.28
C PRO A 114 3.51 -24.29 -3.00
N SER A 115 2.79 -24.21 -4.12
CA SER A 115 2.31 -25.40 -4.85
C SER A 115 3.43 -26.33 -5.31
N TRP A 116 4.63 -25.80 -5.55
CA TRP A 116 5.81 -26.58 -5.96
C TRP A 116 6.31 -27.53 -4.87
N LEU A 117 6.03 -27.23 -3.59
CA LEU A 117 6.47 -28.01 -2.43
C LEU A 117 5.59 -29.24 -2.20
N VAL A 118 4.36 -29.23 -2.73
CA VAL A 118 3.39 -30.33 -2.65
C VAL A 118 3.55 -31.32 -3.80
N SER A 119 4.17 -30.92 -4.92
CA SER A 119 4.33 -31.74 -6.13
C SER A 119 5.38 -32.84 -6.06
N THR A 120 6.28 -32.83 -5.09
CA THR A 120 7.39 -33.80 -4.95
C THR A 120 7.06 -35.02 -4.09
N SER A 121 5.84 -35.13 -3.54
CA SER A 121 5.42 -36.23 -2.66
C SER A 121 4.43 -37.21 -3.33
N ARG A 122 4.64 -37.54 -4.61
CA ARG A 122 3.81 -38.53 -5.31
C ARG A 122 4.64 -39.69 -5.83
#